data_AF-A0A7C7WX39-F1
#
_entry.id   AF-A0A7C7WX39-F1
#
_cell.length_a   1.000
_cell.length_b   1.000
_cell.length_c   1.000
_cell.angle_alpha   90.00
_cell.angle_beta   90.00
_cell.angle_gamma   90.00
#
_symmetry.space_group_name_H-M   'P 1'
#
loop_
_entity.id
_entity.type
_entity.pdbx_description
1 polymer ?
#
loop_
_entity_poly.entity_id
_entity_poly.type
_entity_poly.pdbx_seq_one_letter_code
_entity_poly.pdbx_strand_id
1 'polypeptide(L)'
;MARLKEQYMQDIRPSLQKKLGLSNLMEVPQIKKITLNMGVGEVLQDKKAIEKAQSDMERLSGQKAIVTRARKSVASFKIREGMPIGVKVTLRKDRMYEFLDRLINIALPRVRDFRGLSNKSFDGTGNYSIGVKEQIIFPEIDYDSIDRIRGLDISITTTAKSDDDGLALLKAFNFPIKETTKKEEIKETEVEAQPEETEVEAQPEETEVEAQPEETEVEAVKETDKKEEK
;
A
#
# COMPACT_ATOMS: atom_id res chain seq x y z
N MET A 1 18.96 26.19 8.97
CA MET A 1 19.36 24.80 8.64
C MET A 1 18.21 23.88 9.04
N ALA A 2 18.01 22.76 8.35
CA ALA A 2 17.00 21.80 8.74
C ALA A 2 17.39 21.13 10.08
N ARG A 3 16.52 21.20 11.10
CA ARG A 3 16.75 20.66 12.46
C ARG A 3 17.28 19.22 12.45
N LEU A 4 16.67 18.36 11.64
CA LEU A 4 17.06 16.96 11.51
C LEU A 4 18.46 16.76 10.91
N LYS A 5 18.96 17.71 10.11
CA LYS A 5 20.31 17.62 9.54
C LYS A 5 21.39 17.86 10.59
N GLU A 6 21.15 18.80 11.50
CA GLU A 6 22.05 19.07 12.62
C GLU A 6 22.04 17.91 13.60
N GLN A 7 20.86 17.40 13.97
CA GLN A 7 20.70 16.20 14.78
C GLN A 7 21.37 14.98 14.15
N TYR A 8 21.28 14.86 12.82
CA TYR A 8 21.97 13.79 12.11
C TYR A 8 23.48 13.88 12.27
N MET A 9 24.06 15.06 12.08
CA MET A 9 25.50 15.27 12.14
C MET A 9 26.07 15.15 13.56
N GLN A 10 25.35 15.66 14.57
CA GLN A 10 25.84 15.75 15.95
C GLN A 10 25.60 14.47 16.75
N ASP A 11 24.40 13.88 16.65
CA ASP A 11 23.97 12.82 17.59
C ASP A 11 23.80 11.46 16.91
N ILE A 12 23.11 11.43 15.76
CA ILE A 12 22.73 10.17 15.10
C ILE A 12 23.96 9.49 14.50
N ARG A 13 24.81 10.25 13.81
CA ARG A 13 26.00 9.71 13.14
C ARG A 13 27.00 9.04 14.11
N PRO A 14 27.38 9.62 15.25
CA PRO A 14 28.24 8.92 16.22
C PRO A 14 27.52 7.76 16.93
N SER A 15 26.21 7.86 17.17
CA SER A 15 25.43 6.77 17.76
C SER A 15 25.39 5.55 16.83
N LEU A 16 25.15 5.77 15.54
CA LEU A 16 25.15 4.70 14.53
C LEU A 16 26.52 4.08 14.36
N GLN A 17 27.61 4.87 14.37
CA GLN A 17 28.96 4.34 14.31
C GLN A 17 29.23 3.36 15.45
N LYS A 18 28.84 3.73 16.69
CA LYS A 18 29.01 2.86 17.86
C LYS A 18 28.16 1.60 17.78
N LYS A 19 26.89 1.71 17.35
CA LYS A 19 25.97 0.57 17.22
C LYS A 19 26.41 -0.43 16.15
N LEU A 20 26.93 0.06 15.03
CA LEU A 20 27.34 -0.76 13.90
C LEU A 20 28.81 -1.19 13.97
N GLY A 21 29.58 -0.71 14.97
CA GLY A 21 30.99 -1.04 15.14
C GLY A 21 31.88 -0.59 13.97
N LEU A 22 31.47 0.44 13.23
CA LEU A 22 32.16 0.84 12.00
C LEU A 22 33.47 1.56 12.29
N SER A 23 34.53 1.14 11.61
CA SER A 23 35.86 1.74 11.70
C SER A 23 35.91 3.15 11.09
N ASN A 24 35.06 3.44 10.10
CA ASN A 24 35.05 4.69 9.36
C ASN A 24 33.75 5.49 9.53
N LEU A 25 33.89 6.77 9.87
CA LEU A 25 32.80 7.74 9.98
C LEU A 25 32.03 8.00 8.67
N MET A 26 32.65 7.70 7.53
CA MET A 26 32.03 7.86 6.20
C MET A 26 31.25 6.63 5.75
N GLU A 27 31.42 5.49 6.44
CA GLU A 27 30.64 4.28 6.16
C GLU A 27 29.26 4.30 6.82
N VAL A 28 29.04 5.23 7.76
CA VAL A 28 27.74 5.40 8.41
C VAL A 28 26.66 5.67 7.36
N PRO A 29 25.56 4.89 7.36
CA PRO A 29 24.47 5.07 6.42
C PRO A 29 23.90 6.50 6.46
N GLN A 30 23.53 7.01 5.29
CA GLN A 30 22.90 8.33 5.15
C GLN A 30 21.68 8.22 4.23
N ILE A 31 20.72 9.13 4.39
CA ILE A 31 19.59 9.24 3.46
C ILE A 31 20.07 10.02 2.24
N LYS A 32 19.99 9.42 1.05
CA LYS A 32 20.48 10.00 -0.20
C LYS A 32 19.41 10.84 -0.89
N LYS A 33 18.17 10.33 -0.92
CA LYS A 33 17.02 11.00 -1.53
C LYS A 33 15.73 10.42 -0.96
N ILE A 34 14.67 11.21 -1.00
CA ILE A 34 13.30 10.73 -0.81
C ILE A 34 12.57 10.96 -2.13
N THR A 35 11.94 9.91 -2.66
CA THR A 35 11.12 9.99 -3.86
C THR A 35 9.67 9.83 -3.46
N LEU A 36 8.85 10.80 -3.85
CA LEU A 36 7.42 10.78 -3.67
C LEU A 36 6.81 10.46 -5.02
N ASN A 37 5.92 9.48 -5.06
CA ASN A 37 5.25 9.05 -6.27
C ASN A 37 3.75 8.94 -6.03
N MET A 38 2.97 9.45 -6.96
CA MET A 38 1.52 9.32 -6.97
C MET A 38 1.10 8.73 -8.31
N GLY A 39 0.50 7.55 -8.27
CA GLY A 39 -0.16 6.94 -9.43
C GLY A 39 -1.55 7.50 -9.58
N VAL A 40 -1.86 8.08 -10.75
CA VAL A 40 -3.19 8.60 -11.07
C VAL A 40 -3.74 7.77 -12.24
N GLY A 41 -4.45 6.69 -11.93
CA GLY A 41 -5.09 5.85 -12.97
C GLY A 41 -6.28 6.54 -13.67
N GLU A 42 -6.82 7.59 -13.04
CA GLU A 42 -8.05 8.28 -13.46
C GLU A 42 -7.86 9.22 -14.66
N VAL A 43 -6.63 9.41 -15.11
CA VAL A 43 -6.28 10.32 -16.22
C VAL A 43 -7.01 9.98 -17.51
N LEU A 44 -7.36 8.70 -17.68
CA LEU A 44 -8.13 8.22 -18.83
C LEU A 44 -9.51 8.89 -18.93
N GLN A 45 -10.10 9.30 -17.80
CA GLN A 45 -11.42 9.91 -17.73
C GLN A 45 -11.32 11.44 -17.65
N ASP A 46 -10.38 11.97 -16.84
CA ASP A 46 -10.21 13.40 -16.69
C ASP A 46 -8.73 13.81 -16.73
N LYS A 47 -8.38 14.67 -17.69
CA LYS A 47 -7.02 15.22 -17.81
C LYS A 47 -6.69 16.19 -16.68
N LYS A 48 -7.68 16.86 -16.09
CA LYS A 48 -7.49 17.83 -14.99
C LYS A 48 -7.07 17.14 -13.69
N ALA A 49 -7.33 15.84 -13.55
CA ALA A 49 -6.86 15.02 -12.44
C ALA A 49 -5.34 15.10 -12.23
N ILE A 50 -4.54 15.18 -13.31
CA ILE A 50 -3.07 15.28 -13.20
C ILE A 50 -2.68 16.63 -12.65
N GLU A 51 -3.29 17.71 -13.14
CA GLU A 51 -2.96 19.07 -12.75
C GLU A 51 -3.25 19.28 -11.26
N LYS A 52 -4.37 18.73 -10.76
CA LYS A 52 -4.69 18.73 -9.32
C LYS A 52 -3.66 17.95 -8.51
N ALA A 53 -3.35 16.71 -8.90
CA ALA A 53 -2.31 15.92 -8.22
C ALA A 53 -0.93 16.59 -8.26
N GLN A 54 -0.61 17.29 -9.34
CA GLN A 54 0.62 18.04 -9.46
C GLN A 54 0.63 19.21 -8.44
N SER A 55 -0.45 19.98 -8.36
CA SER A 55 -0.60 21.05 -7.36
C SER A 55 -0.48 20.53 -5.93
N ASP A 56 -1.10 19.40 -5.61
CA ASP A 56 -1.04 18.80 -4.26
C ASP A 56 0.38 18.37 -3.91
N MET A 57 1.07 17.71 -4.84
CA MET A 57 2.48 17.31 -4.68
C MET A 57 3.41 18.50 -4.55
N GLU A 58 3.12 19.60 -5.27
CA GLU A 58 3.88 20.84 -5.19
C GLU A 58 3.72 21.52 -3.83
N ARG A 59 2.49 21.57 -3.28
CA ARG A 59 2.21 22.10 -1.95
C ARG A 59 2.89 21.28 -0.86
N LEU A 60 2.80 19.96 -0.96
CA LEU A 60 3.40 19.04 0.01
C LEU A 60 4.92 19.12 0.01
N SER A 61 5.55 19.13 -1.17
CA SER A 61 7.01 19.01 -1.30
C SER A 61 7.75 20.35 -1.41
N GLY A 62 7.05 21.46 -1.68
CA GLY A 62 7.65 22.76 -1.99
C GLY A 62 8.50 22.73 -3.27
N GLN A 63 8.28 21.75 -4.15
CA GLN A 63 9.04 21.52 -5.37
C GLN A 63 8.11 21.18 -6.52
N LYS A 64 8.40 21.78 -7.69
CA LYS A 64 7.67 21.48 -8.93
C LYS A 64 7.71 19.98 -9.23
N ALA A 65 6.53 19.38 -9.33
CA ALA A 65 6.42 17.95 -9.54
C ALA A 65 6.52 17.60 -11.02
N ILE A 66 7.06 16.41 -11.32
CA ILE A 66 7.29 15.95 -12.69
C ILE A 66 6.21 14.94 -13.04
N VAL A 67 5.49 15.21 -14.13
CA VAL A 67 4.51 14.28 -14.69
C VAL A 67 5.24 13.09 -15.34
N THR A 68 4.91 11.88 -14.91
CA THR A 68 5.44 10.63 -15.45
C THR A 68 4.55 10.14 -16.60
N ARG A 69 5.19 9.74 -17.70
CA ARG A 69 4.54 9.21 -18.89
C ARG A 69 4.75 7.70 -19.01
N ALA A 70 3.80 7.01 -19.62
CA ALA A 70 3.90 5.58 -19.92
C ALA A 70 5.08 5.30 -20.86
N ARG A 71 5.90 4.31 -20.50
CA ARG A 71 7.00 3.82 -21.37
C ARG A 71 6.55 2.78 -22.38
N LYS A 72 5.47 2.04 -22.08
CA LYS A 72 4.95 0.95 -22.91
C LYS A 72 3.43 1.09 -23.00
N SER A 73 2.88 0.70 -24.13
CA SER A 73 1.43 0.55 -24.29
C SER A 73 0.97 -0.77 -23.68
N VAL A 74 -0.06 -0.74 -22.84
CA VAL A 74 -0.62 -1.93 -22.20
C VAL A 74 -2.14 -1.87 -22.32
N ALA A 75 -2.71 -2.79 -23.10
CA ALA A 75 -4.13 -2.79 -23.44
C ALA A 75 -5.04 -3.05 -22.22
N SER A 76 -4.62 -3.90 -21.27
CA SER A 76 -5.40 -4.22 -20.05
C SER A 76 -5.72 -2.99 -19.21
N PHE A 77 -4.80 -2.02 -19.17
CA PHE A 77 -4.99 -0.74 -18.46
C PHE A 77 -5.47 0.38 -19.38
N LYS A 78 -5.73 0.09 -20.68
CA LYS A 78 -6.10 1.07 -21.72
C LYS A 78 -5.07 2.20 -21.88
N ILE A 79 -3.80 1.91 -21.58
CA ILE A 79 -2.71 2.89 -21.61
C ILE A 79 -1.97 2.82 -22.94
N ARG A 80 -1.68 4.00 -23.52
CA ARG A 80 -0.80 4.18 -24.68
C ARG A 80 0.54 4.79 -24.26
N GLU A 81 1.59 4.48 -25.01
CA GLU A 81 2.90 5.08 -24.82
C GLU A 81 2.84 6.61 -24.88
N GLY A 82 3.58 7.28 -23.99
CA GLY A 82 3.61 8.74 -23.90
C GLY A 82 2.43 9.37 -23.13
N MET A 83 1.41 8.60 -22.77
CA MET A 83 0.30 9.09 -21.96
C MET A 83 0.76 9.43 -20.52
N PRO A 84 0.38 10.58 -19.95
CA PRO A 84 0.71 10.90 -18.56
C PRO A 84 -0.16 10.07 -17.60
N ILE A 85 0.46 9.44 -16.59
CA ILE A 85 -0.22 8.50 -15.68
C ILE A 85 0.05 8.81 -14.20
N GLY A 86 1.10 9.57 -13.92
CA GLY A 86 1.44 9.86 -12.53
C GLY A 86 2.25 11.13 -12.39
N VAL A 87 2.56 11.42 -11.13
CA VAL A 87 3.34 12.57 -10.73
C VAL A 87 4.39 12.08 -9.75
N LYS A 88 5.62 12.55 -9.90
CA LYS A 88 6.70 12.27 -8.94
C LYS A 88 7.47 13.51 -8.56
N VAL A 89 8.00 13.50 -7.34
CA VAL A 89 8.96 14.49 -6.85
C VAL A 89 10.16 13.75 -6.27
N THR A 90 11.36 14.29 -6.47
CA THR A 90 12.57 13.80 -5.80
C THR A 90 13.14 14.90 -4.93
N LEU A 91 13.14 14.66 -3.62
CA LEU A 91 13.68 15.53 -2.60
C LEU A 91 15.10 15.12 -2.25
N ARG A 92 15.98 16.11 -2.12
CA ARG A 92 17.40 15.94 -1.75
C ARG A 92 17.83 17.07 -0.82
N LYS A 93 18.95 16.88 -0.13
CA LYS A 93 19.57 17.88 0.77
C LYS A 93 18.58 18.34 1.85
N ASP A 94 18.42 19.65 2.05
CA ASP A 94 17.68 20.20 3.19
C ASP A 94 16.16 19.92 3.09
N ARG A 95 15.57 20.05 1.89
CA ARG A 95 14.14 19.76 1.65
C ARG A 95 13.74 18.33 1.99
N MET A 96 14.67 17.39 1.84
CA MET A 96 14.46 15.99 2.20
C MET A 96 14.32 15.84 3.71
N TYR A 97 15.19 16.49 4.49
CA TYR A 97 15.12 16.46 5.94
C TYR A 97 13.89 17.20 6.46
N GLU A 98 13.52 18.34 5.88
CA GLU A 98 12.28 19.05 6.24
C GLU A 98 11.02 18.22 5.96
N PHE A 99 10.99 17.51 4.83
CA PHE A 99 9.90 16.59 4.53
C PHE A 99 9.85 15.41 5.50
N LEU A 100 11.01 14.84 5.83
CA LEU A 100 11.11 13.74 6.78
C LEU A 100 10.60 14.16 8.17
N ASP A 101 10.93 15.36 8.61
CA ASP A 101 10.46 15.92 9.89
C ASP A 101 8.94 16.03 9.94
N ARG A 102 8.35 16.62 8.88
CA ARG A 102 6.90 16.73 8.74
C ARG A 102 6.23 15.37 8.67
N LEU A 103 6.86 14.40 8.01
CA LEU A 103 6.33 13.05 7.90
C LEU A 103 6.24 12.38 9.27
N ILE A 104 7.33 12.36 10.04
CA ILE A 104 7.39 11.64 11.33
C ILE A 104 6.53 12.35 12.38
N ASN A 105 6.70 13.67 12.53
CA ASN A 105 6.13 14.41 13.66
C ASN A 105 4.68 14.86 13.42
N ILE A 106 4.27 15.05 12.17
CA ILE A 106 2.95 15.62 11.84
C ILE A 106 2.09 14.60 11.09
N ALA A 107 2.62 13.96 10.04
CA ALA A 107 1.80 13.15 9.14
C ALA A 107 1.48 11.76 9.71
N LEU A 108 2.47 11.03 10.23
CA LEU A 108 2.27 9.67 10.75
C LEU A 108 1.24 9.60 11.90
N PRO A 109 1.23 10.50 12.90
CA PRO A 109 0.22 10.49 13.95
C PRO A 109 -1.21 10.76 13.46
N ARG A 110 -1.37 11.38 12.28
CA ARG A 110 -2.67 11.68 11.67
C ARG A 110 -3.19 10.55 10.78
N VAL A 111 -2.39 9.52 10.53
CA VAL A 111 -2.84 8.34 9.78
C VAL A 111 -3.93 7.62 10.59
N ARG A 112 -5.08 7.39 9.96
CA ARG A 112 -6.15 6.59 10.57
C ARG A 112 -5.65 5.16 10.85
N ASP A 113 -5.91 4.68 12.07
CA ASP A 113 -5.45 3.37 12.57
C ASP A 113 -3.93 3.16 12.51
N PHE A 114 -3.16 4.17 12.91
CA PHE A 114 -1.71 4.06 12.95
C PHE A 114 -1.24 3.05 14.01
N ARG A 115 -0.86 1.85 13.58
CA ARG A 115 -0.30 0.79 14.42
C ARG A 115 1.23 0.75 14.44
N GLY A 116 1.90 1.73 13.83
CA GLY A 116 3.33 1.65 13.52
C GLY A 116 3.61 1.09 12.13
N LEU A 117 4.75 1.47 11.58
CA LEU A 117 5.20 1.07 10.25
C LEU A 117 5.80 -0.33 10.27
N SER A 118 5.61 -1.09 9.17
CA SER A 118 6.11 -2.45 9.07
C SER A 118 7.63 -2.47 8.92
N ASN A 119 8.27 -3.42 9.61
CA ASN A 119 9.69 -3.70 9.43
C ASN A 119 9.99 -4.51 8.16
N LYS A 120 8.96 -5.00 7.45
CA LYS A 120 9.12 -5.82 6.23
C LYS A 120 9.24 -4.99 4.95
N SER A 121 9.08 -3.67 5.02
CA SER A 121 9.03 -2.80 3.84
C SER A 121 10.41 -2.34 3.34
N PHE A 122 11.47 -3.07 3.70
CA PHE A 122 12.81 -2.89 3.15
C PHE A 122 12.99 -3.72 1.88
N ASP A 123 13.92 -3.29 1.02
CA ASP A 123 14.16 -3.90 -0.29
C ASP A 123 15.37 -4.84 -0.34
N GLY A 124 15.92 -5.26 0.81
CA GLY A 124 17.14 -6.06 0.90
C GLY A 124 18.44 -5.26 0.82
N THR A 125 18.37 -4.00 0.36
CA THR A 125 19.52 -3.10 0.20
C THR A 125 19.44 -1.89 1.14
N GLY A 126 18.60 -1.96 2.16
CA GLY A 126 18.43 -0.90 3.15
C GLY A 126 17.64 0.32 2.67
N ASN A 127 16.99 0.27 1.51
CA ASN A 127 15.99 1.29 1.16
C ASN A 127 14.64 0.92 1.74
N TYR A 128 13.85 1.95 2.07
CA TYR A 128 12.58 1.77 2.74
C TYR A 128 11.46 2.43 1.94
N SER A 129 10.36 1.72 1.72
CA SER A 129 9.19 2.25 1.02
C SER A 129 7.94 2.16 1.89
N ILE A 130 7.17 3.24 1.93
CA ILE A 130 5.88 3.28 2.63
C ILE A 130 4.79 3.76 1.69
N GLY A 131 3.64 3.09 1.75
CA GLY A 131 2.43 3.51 1.07
C GLY A 131 1.53 4.27 2.04
N VAL A 132 1.16 5.48 1.67
CA VAL A 132 0.14 6.30 2.34
C VAL A 132 -1.14 6.18 1.53
N LYS A 133 -2.24 5.74 2.15
CA LYS A 133 -3.52 5.56 1.44
C LYS A 133 -4.24 6.87 1.18
N GLU A 134 -4.08 7.85 2.06
CA GLU A 134 -4.82 9.11 2.05
C GLU A 134 -3.83 10.28 2.12
N GLN A 135 -3.78 11.14 1.11
CA GLN A 135 -2.92 12.33 1.08
C GLN A 135 -3.26 13.35 2.19
N ILE A 136 -4.46 13.22 2.76
CA ILE A 136 -5.06 14.05 3.80
C ILE A 136 -4.20 14.13 5.09
N ILE A 137 -3.30 13.18 5.30
CA ILE A 137 -2.43 13.16 6.49
C ILE A 137 -1.53 14.40 6.60
N PHE A 138 -1.32 15.12 5.49
CA PHE A 138 -0.54 16.34 5.43
C PHE A 138 -1.45 17.57 5.67
N PRO A 139 -1.20 18.41 6.71
CA PRO A 139 -1.98 19.61 6.96
C PRO A 139 -1.96 20.63 5.82
N GLU A 140 -0.97 20.55 4.93
CA GLU A 140 -0.83 21.45 3.79
C GLU A 140 -1.86 21.20 2.69
N ILE A 141 -2.55 20.05 2.72
CA ILE A 141 -3.61 19.73 1.78
C ILE A 141 -4.94 20.09 2.43
N ASP A 142 -5.62 21.06 1.84
CA ASP A 142 -6.96 21.49 2.27
C ASP A 142 -8.01 20.47 1.80
N TYR A 143 -8.80 19.97 2.75
CA TYR A 143 -9.87 18.99 2.53
C TYR A 143 -10.88 19.46 1.49
N ASP A 144 -11.22 20.76 1.49
CA ASP A 144 -12.25 21.31 0.60
C ASP A 144 -11.77 21.40 -0.86
N SER A 145 -10.45 21.39 -1.07
CA SER A 145 -9.84 21.43 -2.39
C SER A 145 -9.67 20.04 -3.02
N ILE A 146 -9.90 18.97 -2.25
CA ILE A 146 -9.72 17.60 -2.69
C ILE A 146 -10.96 17.12 -3.45
N ASP A 147 -10.75 16.73 -4.70
CA ASP A 147 -11.78 16.08 -5.52
C ASP A 147 -11.95 14.61 -5.10
N ARG A 148 -10.81 13.91 -4.95
CA ARG A 148 -10.76 12.49 -4.60
C ARG A 148 -9.58 12.16 -3.69
N ILE A 149 -9.78 11.18 -2.83
CA ILE A 149 -8.74 10.62 -1.98
C ILE A 149 -7.76 9.81 -2.86
N ARG A 150 -6.48 10.12 -2.76
CA ARG A 150 -5.38 9.54 -3.54
C ARG A 150 -4.30 9.05 -2.61
N GLY A 151 -3.77 7.88 -2.94
CA GLY A 151 -2.60 7.33 -2.30
C GLY A 151 -1.31 8.00 -2.76
N LEU A 152 -0.28 7.86 -1.95
CA LEU A 152 1.07 8.34 -2.20
C LEU A 152 2.07 7.27 -1.76
N ASP A 153 3.02 6.96 -2.61
CA ASP A 153 4.16 6.12 -2.27
C ASP A 153 5.38 6.98 -1.94
N ILE A 154 6.04 6.68 -0.83
CA ILE A 154 7.22 7.37 -0.35
C ILE A 154 8.36 6.37 -0.30
N SER A 155 9.36 6.55 -1.14
CA SER A 155 10.57 5.72 -1.14
C SER A 155 11.75 6.52 -0.59
N ILE A 156 12.28 6.07 0.53
CA ILE A 156 13.47 6.59 1.20
C ILE A 156 14.66 5.77 0.71
N THR A 157 15.52 6.39 -0.11
CA THR A 157 16.75 5.76 -0.58
C THR A 157 17.89 6.11 0.37
N THR A 158 18.54 5.09 0.92
CA THR A 158 19.68 5.25 1.81
C THR A 158 20.98 4.80 1.13
N THR A 159 22.10 4.92 1.84
CA THR A 159 23.40 4.35 1.44
C THR A 159 23.74 3.08 2.21
N ALA A 160 22.79 2.53 2.97
CA ALA A 160 22.97 1.29 3.69
C ALA A 160 23.28 0.14 2.72
N LYS A 161 24.01 -0.87 3.19
CA LYS A 161 24.28 -2.09 2.42
C LYS A 161 23.36 -3.24 2.82
N SER A 162 22.92 -3.24 4.08
CA SER A 162 22.01 -4.23 4.67
C SER A 162 20.74 -3.55 5.18
N ASP A 163 19.66 -4.34 5.30
CA ASP A 163 18.40 -3.90 5.89
C ASP A 163 18.56 -3.56 7.37
N ASP A 164 19.42 -4.26 8.10
CA ASP A 164 19.70 -3.99 9.51
C ASP A 164 20.28 -2.58 9.72
N ASP A 165 21.18 -2.16 8.82
CA ASP A 165 21.78 -0.83 8.83
C ASP A 165 20.74 0.25 8.52
N GLY A 166 19.87 -0.02 7.55
CA GLY A 166 18.77 0.87 7.17
C GLY A 166 17.75 1.03 8.29
N LEU A 167 17.41 -0.08 8.95
CA LEU A 167 16.52 -0.14 10.11
C LEU A 167 17.13 0.60 11.30
N ALA A 168 18.40 0.39 11.61
CA ALA A 168 19.10 1.11 12.65
C ALA A 168 19.09 2.64 12.41
N LEU A 169 19.30 3.05 11.15
CA LEU A 169 19.20 4.46 10.75
C LEU A 169 17.81 5.02 10.97
N LEU A 170 16.75 4.35 10.49
CA LEU A 170 15.38 4.85 10.64
C LEU A 170 14.94 4.90 12.10
N LYS A 171 15.31 3.90 12.91
CA LYS A 171 15.10 3.92 14.36
C LYS A 171 15.82 5.09 15.04
N ALA A 172 17.02 5.44 14.59
CA ALA A 172 17.74 6.60 15.12
C ALA A 172 17.07 7.94 14.78
N PHE A 173 16.27 7.99 13.70
CA PHE A 173 15.40 9.12 13.38
C PHE A 173 14.05 9.09 14.11
N ASN A 174 13.88 8.21 15.11
CA ASN A 174 12.63 8.00 15.84
C ASN A 174 11.45 7.59 14.94
N PHE A 175 11.72 6.83 13.88
CA PHE A 175 10.61 6.24 13.13
C PHE A 175 9.82 5.26 14.01
N PRO A 176 8.49 5.38 14.05
CA PRO A 176 7.61 4.43 14.74
C PRO A 176 7.51 3.12 13.95
N ILE A 177 8.58 2.32 13.98
CA ILE A 177 8.62 0.98 13.37
C ILE A 177 8.10 -0.02 14.40
N LYS A 178 7.18 -0.90 14.00
CA LYS A 178 6.78 -2.04 14.82
C LYS A 178 7.99 -2.94 15.05
N GLU A 179 8.35 -3.16 16.30
CA GLU A 179 9.32 -4.19 16.65
C GLU A 179 8.62 -5.54 16.55
N THR A 180 8.84 -6.25 15.44
CA THR A 180 8.34 -7.61 15.27
C THR A 180 9.01 -8.49 16.32
N THR A 181 8.33 -8.73 17.43
CA THR A 181 8.71 -9.77 18.37
C THR A 181 8.36 -11.09 17.68
N LYS A 182 9.30 -12.04 17.61
CA LYS A 182 9.28 -13.32 16.85
C LYS A 182 8.02 -14.21 16.94
N LYS A 183 6.95 -13.82 17.63
CA LYS A 183 5.65 -14.52 17.68
C LYS A 183 4.74 -14.26 16.48
N GLU A 184 4.95 -13.19 15.71
CA GLU A 184 4.04 -12.81 14.60
C GLU A 184 4.36 -13.52 13.26
N GLU A 185 5.60 -13.98 13.05
CA GLU A 185 6.00 -14.70 11.83
C GLU A 185 5.22 -16.03 11.66
N ILE A 186 4.88 -16.70 12.75
CA ILE A 186 4.13 -17.97 12.71
C ILE A 186 2.68 -17.72 12.23
N LYS A 187 2.07 -16.58 12.60
CA LYS A 187 0.69 -16.26 12.19
C LYS A 187 0.57 -15.77 10.76
N GLU A 188 1.53 -15.00 10.25
CA GLU A 188 1.46 -14.53 8.85
C GLU A 188 1.76 -15.66 7.85
N THR A 189 2.62 -16.61 8.23
CA THR A 189 2.92 -17.79 7.38
C THR A 189 1.73 -18.75 7.31
N GLU A 190 0.92 -18.88 8.36
CA GLU A 190 -0.32 -19.68 8.35
C GLU A 190 -1.43 -19.04 7.50
N VAL A 191 -1.44 -17.72 7.34
CA VAL A 191 -2.46 -17.00 6.54
C VAL A 191 -2.12 -17.00 5.04
N GLU A 192 -0.83 -17.01 4.66
CA GLU A 192 -0.42 -17.15 3.24
C GLU A 192 -0.45 -18.60 2.72
N ALA A 193 -0.53 -19.60 3.61
CA ALA A 193 -0.49 -21.02 3.24
C ALA A 193 -1.85 -21.64 2.87
N GLN A 194 -2.94 -20.86 2.78
CA GLN A 194 -4.20 -21.32 2.21
C GLN A 194 -4.48 -20.65 0.86
N PRO A 195 -4.02 -21.23 -0.26
CA PRO A 195 -4.61 -20.97 -1.57
C PRO A 195 -5.78 -21.93 -1.83
N GLU A 196 -6.84 -21.32 -2.39
CA GLU A 196 -8.05 -21.88 -3.01
C GLU A 196 -8.09 -23.40 -3.30
N GLU A 197 -9.07 -24.09 -2.69
CA GLU A 197 -9.79 -25.17 -3.37
C GLU A 197 -11.26 -24.73 -3.53
N THR A 198 -11.64 -24.56 -4.79
CA THR A 198 -13.03 -24.51 -5.27
C THR A 198 -13.68 -25.88 -5.06
N GLU A 199 -14.77 -25.95 -4.30
CA GLU A 199 -15.78 -27.00 -4.49
C GLU A 199 -17.19 -26.40 -4.37
N VAL A 200 -18.01 -26.86 -5.31
CA VAL A 200 -19.39 -26.50 -5.57
C VAL A 200 -20.27 -27.11 -4.47
N GLU A 201 -20.94 -26.30 -3.66
CA GLU A 201 -22.00 -26.79 -2.78
C GLU A 201 -23.26 -27.09 -3.60
N ALA A 202 -23.37 -28.36 -4.01
CA ALA A 202 -24.65 -29.02 -4.20
C ALA A 202 -25.27 -29.27 -2.81
N GLN A 203 -26.56 -28.93 -2.67
CA GLN A 203 -27.35 -29.16 -1.46
C GLN A 203 -27.44 -30.66 -1.13
N PRO A 204 -27.32 -31.07 0.15
CA PRO A 204 -27.71 -32.41 0.56
C PRO A 204 -29.19 -32.43 0.97
N GLU A 205 -29.94 -33.35 0.35
CA GLU A 205 -31.12 -33.98 0.95
C GLU A 205 -30.67 -34.82 2.15
N GLU A 206 -31.27 -34.60 3.32
CA GLU A 206 -31.51 -35.67 4.28
C GLU A 206 -32.95 -35.58 4.76
N THR A 207 -33.71 -36.59 4.33
CA THR A 207 -34.98 -37.08 4.86
C THR A 207 -34.84 -37.64 6.26
N GLU A 208 -35.85 -37.41 7.12
CA GLU A 208 -36.46 -38.28 8.15
C GLU A 208 -37.46 -37.37 8.95
N VAL A 209 -38.68 -37.68 9.41
CA VAL A 209 -39.50 -38.90 9.52
C VAL A 209 -40.92 -38.47 9.99
N GLU A 210 -41.94 -39.29 9.64
CA GLU A 210 -43.28 -39.48 10.26
C GLU A 210 -44.41 -38.42 10.21
N ALA A 211 -45.50 -38.74 9.48
CA ALA A 211 -46.78 -39.26 10.03
C ALA A 211 -47.98 -39.02 9.05
N GLN A 212 -48.76 -40.08 8.75
CA GLN A 212 -50.02 -40.11 7.97
C GLN A 212 -51.25 -39.74 8.87
N PRO A 213 -52.56 -39.89 8.51
CA PRO A 213 -53.27 -40.24 7.23
C PRO A 213 -54.57 -39.42 6.93
N GLU A 214 -55.24 -39.67 5.79
CA GLU A 214 -56.72 -39.73 5.51
C GLU A 214 -56.96 -39.71 3.97
N GLU A 215 -57.46 -40.80 3.35
CA GLU A 215 -58.86 -41.01 2.86
C GLU A 215 -59.33 -39.92 1.85
N THR A 216 -59.88 -40.16 0.64
CA THR A 216 -60.79 -41.20 0.11
C THR A 216 -61.01 -41.00 -1.43
N GLU A 217 -61.61 -42.01 -2.09
CA GLU A 217 -62.54 -41.91 -3.27
C GLU A 217 -61.97 -41.66 -4.70
N VAL A 218 -62.36 -42.28 -5.83
CA VAL A 218 -63.41 -43.27 -6.24
C VAL A 218 -62.94 -44.04 -7.51
N GLU A 219 -63.48 -45.25 -7.68
CA GLU A 219 -63.56 -46.14 -8.85
C GLU A 219 -63.95 -45.48 -10.20
N ALA A 220 -63.52 -46.08 -11.33
CA ALA A 220 -64.42 -46.73 -12.30
C ALA A 220 -63.68 -47.24 -13.56
N VAL A 221 -63.82 -48.54 -13.81
CA VAL A 221 -63.46 -49.30 -15.02
C VAL A 221 -64.57 -49.15 -16.07
N LYS A 222 -64.25 -49.05 -17.39
CA LYS A 222 -64.95 -49.81 -18.46
C LYS A 222 -64.43 -49.61 -19.90
N GLU A 223 -64.33 -50.76 -20.59
CA GLU A 223 -64.71 -51.07 -21.99
C GLU A 223 -63.99 -50.33 -23.13
N THR A 224 -63.00 -50.94 -23.81
CA THR A 224 -63.03 -51.93 -24.91
C THR A 224 -63.11 -51.35 -26.33
N ASP A 225 -62.28 -51.95 -27.18
CA ASP A 225 -62.40 -52.18 -28.63
C ASP A 225 -61.87 -51.15 -29.67
N LYS A 226 -60.76 -51.57 -30.30
CA LYS A 226 -60.59 -51.85 -31.74
C LYS A 226 -61.13 -50.84 -32.77
N LYS A 227 -60.23 -50.31 -33.61
CA LYS A 227 -60.09 -50.56 -35.08
C LYS A 227 -59.22 -49.48 -35.77
N GLU A 228 -58.18 -49.93 -36.49
CA GLU A 228 -57.99 -49.81 -37.96
C GLU A 228 -57.33 -48.49 -38.39
N GLU A 229 -56.05 -48.56 -38.79
CA GLU A 229 -55.55 -48.55 -40.20
C GLU A 229 -55.02 -47.14 -40.51
N LYS A 230 -53.85 -46.93 -41.11
CA LYS A 230 -53.14 -47.69 -42.14
C LYS A 230 -51.67 -47.31 -42.15
#